data_AF-A0A385N4X5-F1
#
_entry.id   AF-A0A385N4X5-F1
#
_cell.length_a   1.000
_cell.length_b   1.000
_cell.length_c   1.000
_cell.angle_alpha   90.00
_cell.angle_beta   90.00
_cell.angle_gamma   90.00
#
_symmetry.space_group_name_H-M   'P 1'
#
loop_
_entity.id
_entity.type
_entity.pdbx_description
1 polymer ?
#
loop_
_entity_poly.entity_id
_entity_poly.type
_entity_poly.pdbx_seq_one_letter_code
_entity_poly.pdbx_strand_id
1 'polypeptide(L)'
;MWFKRLSILATIVTVAGCQSLPQPSEKKTPEKPTQSDKEQKTPSGVTIHPYDREEIQRQKIVIPEQKSKQQFDDGRQLPAFKSLMQKTQTAYRQGQWSQAQSYAMQAQRLAPQSSETFLYLALIANQQKQPANAESLARRGLSYAQSNAMKKQLWSVILKAGQIQKNQKTIQQAQTAIKSLS
;
A
#
# COMPACT_ATOMS: atom_id res chain seq x y z
N MET A 1 -2.63 31.95 50.63
CA MET A 1 -4.04 32.43 50.60
C MET A 1 -4.50 32.39 49.14
N TRP A 2 -5.61 31.81 48.73
CA TRP A 2 -6.66 31.07 49.41
C TRP A 2 -7.48 30.38 48.32
N PHE A 3 -7.69 29.07 48.50
CA PHE A 3 -8.61 28.19 47.79
C PHE A 3 -9.95 28.81 47.36
N LYS A 4 -10.55 28.19 46.32
CA LYS A 4 -11.97 27.76 46.15
C LYS A 4 -12.50 28.18 44.78
N ARG A 5 -13.26 27.40 43.99
CA ARG A 5 -13.94 26.10 44.10
C ARG A 5 -14.33 25.72 42.65
N LEU A 6 -14.07 24.51 42.17
CA LEU A 6 -14.86 23.29 42.37
C LEU A 6 -16.26 23.33 41.71
N SER A 7 -16.39 22.68 40.55
CA SER A 7 -17.58 21.97 40.03
C SER A 7 -17.11 21.22 38.78
N ILE A 8 -16.65 19.97 38.85
CA ILE A 8 -17.46 18.74 38.94
C ILE A 8 -18.62 18.80 37.94
N LEU A 9 -18.37 18.31 36.73
CA LEU A 9 -19.32 17.44 36.05
C LEU A 9 -18.51 16.41 35.25
N ALA A 10 -18.21 15.31 35.94
CA ALA A 10 -17.67 14.11 35.33
C ALA A 10 -18.83 13.41 34.60
N THR A 11 -19.02 13.76 33.33
CA THR A 11 -19.94 13.02 32.45
C THR A 11 -19.22 11.78 31.96
N ILE A 12 -19.27 10.72 32.77
CA ILE A 12 -18.86 9.39 32.37
C ILE A 12 -19.92 8.87 31.38
N VAL A 13 -19.66 9.03 30.09
CA VAL A 13 -20.41 8.34 29.05
C VAL A 13 -19.75 6.98 28.86
N THR A 14 -20.25 5.97 29.58
CA THR A 14 -19.98 4.56 29.28
C THR A 14 -20.72 4.20 28.00
N VAL A 15 -20.04 4.32 26.85
CA VAL A 15 -20.47 3.66 25.62
C VAL A 15 -20.17 2.16 25.77
N ALA A 16 -21.21 1.38 26.04
CA ALA A 16 -21.17 -0.06 25.96
C ALA A 16 -21.53 -0.51 24.53
N GLY A 17 -20.62 -1.25 23.88
CA GLY A 17 -20.85 -2.10 22.69
C GLY A 17 -21.16 -1.34 21.39
N CYS A 18 -20.66 -1.71 20.21
CA CYS A 18 -20.26 -3.04 19.74
C CYS A 18 -18.99 -2.94 18.90
N GLN A 19 -17.92 -3.55 19.37
CA GLN A 19 -16.78 -3.90 18.54
C GLN A 19 -17.12 -5.22 17.82
N SER A 20 -17.80 -5.13 16.68
CA SER A 20 -17.87 -6.24 15.73
C SER A 20 -16.52 -6.33 15.02
N LEU A 21 -15.54 -6.97 15.66
CA LEU A 21 -14.38 -7.47 14.92
C LEU A 21 -14.84 -8.66 14.08
N PRO A 22 -14.60 -8.67 12.76
CA PRO A 22 -14.60 -9.92 12.03
C PRO A 22 -13.49 -10.77 12.65
N GLN A 23 -13.86 -11.88 13.29
CA GLN A 23 -12.93 -12.98 13.53
C GLN A 23 -12.21 -13.25 12.21
N PRO A 24 -10.87 -13.31 12.20
CA PRO A 24 -10.17 -14.04 11.17
C PRO A 24 -10.70 -15.46 11.30
N SER A 25 -11.68 -15.81 10.47
CA SER A 25 -12.01 -17.19 10.20
C SER A 25 -10.68 -17.84 9.88
N GLU A 26 -10.19 -18.67 10.80
CA GLU A 26 -9.22 -19.70 10.47
C GLU A 26 -9.68 -20.25 9.14
N LYS A 27 -8.84 -20.11 8.11
CA LYS A 27 -9.01 -20.92 6.91
C LYS A 27 -8.88 -22.35 7.42
N LYS A 28 -10.02 -22.94 7.77
CA LYS A 28 -10.22 -24.36 7.57
C LYS A 28 -9.85 -24.55 6.12
N THR A 29 -8.64 -25.06 5.92
CA THR A 29 -8.29 -25.83 4.73
C THR A 29 -9.56 -26.57 4.34
N PRO A 30 -10.08 -26.40 3.11
CA PRO A 30 -11.21 -27.19 2.67
C PRO A 30 -10.79 -28.64 2.89
N GLU A 31 -11.37 -29.24 3.92
CA GLU A 31 -11.28 -30.66 4.13
C GLU A 31 -11.87 -31.23 2.84
N LYS A 32 -11.00 -31.91 2.10
CA LYS A 32 -11.30 -32.58 0.85
C LYS A 32 -12.69 -33.22 1.02
N PRO A 33 -13.68 -32.93 0.16
CA PRO A 33 -14.96 -33.60 0.29
C PRO A 33 -14.69 -35.08 0.11
N THR A 34 -14.75 -35.82 1.21
CA THR A 34 -14.90 -37.27 1.17
C THR A 34 -16.23 -37.49 0.49
N GLN A 35 -16.18 -37.78 -0.81
CA GLN A 35 -17.29 -38.30 -1.60
C GLN A 35 -17.90 -39.44 -0.79
N SER A 36 -19.07 -39.16 -0.22
CA SER A 36 -19.95 -40.21 0.26
C SER A 36 -20.81 -40.59 -0.93
N ASP A 37 -20.48 -41.70 -1.56
CA ASP A 37 -21.37 -42.42 -2.47
C ASP A 37 -22.62 -42.81 -1.70
N LYS A 38 -23.64 -41.95 -1.69
CA LYS A 38 -25.00 -42.32 -1.30
C LYS A 38 -25.99 -41.71 -2.26
N GLU A 39 -26.52 -42.58 -3.11
CA GLU A 39 -27.65 -42.36 -3.99
C GLU A 39 -28.84 -41.80 -3.20
N GLN A 40 -29.14 -40.51 -3.39
CA GLN A 40 -30.22 -39.82 -2.70
C GLN A 40 -31.49 -39.85 -3.57
N LYS A 41 -32.45 -40.71 -3.20
CA LYS A 41 -33.79 -40.72 -3.82
C LYS A 41 -34.62 -39.56 -3.30
N THR A 42 -35.06 -38.69 -4.20
CA THR A 42 -36.04 -37.65 -3.90
C THR A 42 -37.47 -38.22 -3.98
N PRO A 43 -38.45 -37.70 -3.22
CA PRO A 43 -39.81 -38.24 -3.15
C PRO A 43 -40.59 -38.20 -4.48
N SER A 44 -40.07 -37.54 -5.53
CA SER A 44 -40.64 -37.55 -6.88
C SER A 44 -40.12 -38.67 -7.79
N GLY A 45 -39.36 -39.65 -7.27
CA GLY A 45 -38.89 -40.78 -8.07
C GLY A 45 -37.82 -40.44 -9.12
N VAL A 46 -37.17 -39.29 -8.99
CA VAL A 46 -36.07 -38.87 -9.87
C VAL A 46 -34.73 -39.14 -9.17
N THR A 47 -33.91 -39.98 -9.80
CA THR A 47 -32.55 -40.32 -9.34
C THR A 47 -31.54 -39.36 -9.97
N ILE A 48 -30.77 -38.65 -9.14
CA ILE A 48 -29.71 -37.74 -9.60
C ILE A 48 -28.40 -38.53 -9.57
N HIS A 49 -27.83 -38.84 -10.73
CA HIS A 49 -26.46 -39.34 -10.83
C HIS A 49 -25.54 -38.14 -11.09
N PRO A 50 -24.68 -37.74 -10.13
CA PRO A 50 -23.62 -36.80 -10.44
C PRO A 50 -22.73 -37.40 -11.52
N TYR A 51 -22.56 -36.70 -12.64
CA TYR A 51 -21.62 -37.14 -13.67
C TYR A 51 -20.18 -37.01 -13.14
N ASP A 52 -19.40 -38.09 -13.26
CA ASP A 52 -17.96 -38.04 -13.05
C ASP A 52 -17.35 -37.10 -14.09
N ARG A 53 -16.79 -35.98 -13.61
CA ARG A 53 -15.93 -35.13 -14.43
C ARG A 53 -14.50 -35.60 -14.26
N GLU A 54 -13.88 -36.00 -15.37
CA GLU A 54 -12.45 -36.20 -15.42
C GLU A 54 -11.72 -34.94 -14.94
N GLU A 55 -10.81 -35.11 -13.98
CA GLU A 55 -10.03 -34.02 -13.42
C GLU A 55 -9.05 -33.50 -14.47
N ILE A 56 -9.12 -32.21 -14.79
CA ILE A 56 -8.20 -31.57 -15.75
C ILE A 56 -6.78 -31.69 -15.19
N GLN A 57 -5.97 -32.58 -15.77
CA GLN A 57 -4.58 -32.76 -15.37
C GLN A 57 -3.79 -31.48 -15.67
N ARG A 58 -3.26 -30.85 -14.62
CA ARG A 58 -2.41 -29.66 -14.73
C ARG A 58 -1.06 -30.04 -15.33
N GLN A 59 -0.95 -29.93 -16.65
CA GLN A 59 0.35 -30.02 -17.31
C GLN A 59 1.22 -28.84 -16.87
N LYS A 60 2.43 -29.14 -16.41
CA LYS A 60 3.40 -28.14 -15.98
C LYS A 60 3.99 -27.47 -17.22
N ILE A 61 3.36 -26.40 -17.68
CA ILE A 61 3.90 -25.55 -18.75
C ILE A 61 5.24 -24.99 -18.25
N VAL A 62 6.34 -25.36 -18.91
CA VAL A 62 7.67 -24.82 -18.62
C VAL A 62 7.66 -23.38 -19.12
N ILE A 63 7.47 -22.42 -18.20
CA ILE A 63 7.54 -21.00 -18.51
C ILE A 63 9.02 -20.71 -18.82
N PRO A 64 9.38 -20.27 -20.05
CA PRO A 64 10.75 -19.90 -20.34
C PRO A 64 11.18 -18.76 -19.41
N GLU A 65 12.39 -18.84 -18.86
CA GLU A 65 12.93 -17.77 -18.01
C GLU A 65 12.94 -16.44 -18.77
N GLN A 66 12.08 -15.52 -18.33
CA GLN A 66 11.93 -14.23 -18.95
C GLN A 66 13.14 -13.35 -18.58
N LYS A 67 14.12 -13.27 -19.48
CA LYS A 67 15.29 -12.39 -19.37
C LYS A 67 14.87 -10.91 -19.50
N SER A 68 14.27 -10.32 -18.47
CA SER A 68 13.74 -8.97 -18.56
C SER A 68 14.84 -7.90 -18.46
N LYS A 69 15.45 -7.56 -19.60
CA LYS A 69 16.10 -6.25 -19.83
C LYS A 69 15.19 -5.28 -20.60
N GLN A 70 13.88 -5.54 -20.67
CA GLN A 70 12.94 -4.65 -21.34
C GLN A 70 12.71 -3.40 -20.48
N GLN A 71 13.25 -2.27 -20.93
CA GLN A 71 12.92 -0.96 -20.39
C GLN A 71 11.56 -0.54 -20.97
N PHE A 72 10.52 -0.66 -20.16
CA PHE A 72 9.18 -0.18 -20.54
C PHE A 72 9.16 1.35 -20.54
N ASP A 73 8.48 1.94 -21.52
CA ASP A 73 8.13 3.36 -21.48
C ASP A 73 7.07 3.56 -20.39
N ASP A 74 7.50 4.17 -19.29
CA ASP A 74 6.68 4.44 -18.12
C ASP A 74 6.10 5.87 -18.13
N GLY A 75 6.20 6.57 -19.26
CA GLY A 75 5.67 7.92 -19.45
C GLY A 75 6.59 9.03 -18.92
N ARG A 76 7.72 8.71 -18.29
CA ARG A 76 8.67 9.72 -17.76
C ARG A 76 9.35 10.53 -18.86
N GLN A 77 9.42 10.00 -20.08
CA GLN A 77 10.07 10.68 -21.20
C GLN A 77 9.19 11.76 -21.84
N LEU A 78 7.88 11.74 -21.58
CA LEU A 78 6.91 12.68 -22.12
C LEU A 78 7.25 14.14 -21.75
N PRO A 79 7.27 15.09 -22.72
CA PRO A 79 7.53 16.50 -22.44
C PRO A 79 6.56 17.10 -21.42
N ALA A 80 5.28 16.72 -21.49
CA ALA A 80 4.26 17.15 -20.54
C ALA A 80 4.56 16.68 -19.10
N PHE A 81 5.02 15.44 -18.95
CA PHE A 81 5.46 14.90 -17.65
C PHE A 81 6.64 15.70 -17.10
N LYS A 82 7.68 15.92 -17.91
CA LYS A 82 8.88 16.69 -17.50
C LYS A 82 8.52 18.11 -17.05
N SER A 83 7.64 18.80 -17.80
CA SER A 83 7.15 20.13 -17.43
C SER A 83 6.39 20.10 -16.09
N LEU A 84 5.51 19.12 -15.88
CA LEU A 84 4.78 18.97 -14.62
C LEU A 84 5.70 18.67 -13.43
N MET A 85 6.73 17.83 -13.63
CA MET A 85 7.71 17.56 -12.58
C MET A 85 8.54 18.81 -12.26
N GLN A 86 8.98 19.58 -13.26
CA GLN A 86 9.67 20.85 -13.02
C GLN A 86 8.80 21.86 -12.24
N LYS A 87 7.51 21.96 -12.57
CA LYS A 87 6.54 22.78 -11.82
C LYS A 87 6.37 22.28 -10.40
N THR A 88 6.27 20.96 -10.21
CA THR A 88 6.21 20.31 -8.88
C THR A 88 7.41 20.68 -8.03
N GLN A 89 8.62 20.53 -8.57
CA GLN A 89 9.88 20.86 -7.92
C GLN A 89 9.96 22.33 -7.51
N THR A 90 9.48 23.22 -8.39
CA THR A 90 9.50 24.67 -8.16
C THR A 90 8.51 25.07 -7.07
N ALA A 91 7.26 24.61 -7.15
CA ALA A 91 6.24 24.84 -6.13
C ALA A 91 6.65 24.24 -4.77
N TYR A 92 7.26 23.04 -4.76
CA TYR A 92 7.78 22.43 -3.54
C TYR A 92 8.87 23.30 -2.88
N ARG A 93 9.85 23.78 -3.65
CA ARG A 93 10.90 24.68 -3.12
C ARG A 93 10.35 26.00 -2.59
N GLN A 94 9.25 26.49 -3.16
CA GLN A 94 8.56 27.70 -2.72
C GLN A 94 7.61 27.48 -1.53
N GLY A 95 7.48 26.26 -1.03
CA GLY A 95 6.54 25.94 0.07
C GLY A 95 5.06 25.90 -0.36
N GLN A 96 4.78 25.93 -1.66
CA GLN A 96 3.43 25.88 -2.22
C GLN A 96 2.94 24.43 -2.29
N TRP A 97 2.73 23.80 -1.14
CA TRP A 97 2.47 22.35 -1.02
C TRP A 97 1.25 21.87 -1.81
N SER A 98 0.15 22.63 -1.78
CA SER A 98 -1.08 22.29 -2.51
C SER A 98 -0.85 22.30 -4.01
N GLN A 99 -0.19 23.34 -4.53
CA GLN A 99 0.11 23.47 -5.95
C GLN A 99 1.10 22.39 -6.42
N ALA A 100 2.15 22.14 -5.63
CA ALA A 100 3.11 21.06 -5.87
C ALA A 100 2.42 19.69 -5.92
N GLN A 101 1.49 19.43 -4.99
CA GLN A 101 0.72 18.19 -4.98
C GLN A 101 -0.15 18.06 -6.23
N SER A 102 -0.82 19.14 -6.66
CA SER A 102 -1.66 19.10 -7.86
C SER A 102 -0.85 18.75 -9.11
N TYR A 103 0.35 19.32 -9.27
CA TYR A 103 1.24 19.03 -10.40
C TYR A 103 1.78 17.61 -10.33
N ALA A 104 2.18 17.14 -9.15
CA ALA A 104 2.64 15.77 -8.96
C ALA A 104 1.54 14.74 -9.25
N MET A 105 0.30 14.99 -8.83
CA MET A 105 -0.85 14.13 -9.13
C MET A 105 -1.17 14.12 -10.63
N GLN A 106 -1.05 15.25 -11.32
CA GLN A 106 -1.18 15.30 -12.79
C GLN A 106 -0.06 14.49 -13.47
N ALA A 107 1.18 14.64 -13.01
CA ALA A 107 2.32 13.87 -13.51
C ALA A 107 2.12 12.36 -13.30
N GLN A 108 1.54 11.96 -12.16
CA GLN A 108 1.24 10.55 -11.86
C GLN A 108 0.26 9.93 -12.87
N ARG A 109 -0.71 10.71 -13.38
CA ARG A 109 -1.65 10.23 -14.40
C ARG A 109 -0.95 9.95 -15.74
N LEU A 110 0.11 10.69 -16.05
CA LEU A 110 0.92 10.50 -17.26
C LEU A 110 1.95 9.39 -17.10
N ALA A 111 2.49 9.22 -15.89
CA ALA A 111 3.54 8.25 -15.59
C ALA A 111 3.26 7.54 -14.25
N PRO A 112 2.35 6.53 -14.23
CA PRO A 112 1.88 5.91 -12.98
C PRO A 112 2.94 5.05 -12.27
N GLN A 113 4.04 4.73 -12.95
CA GLN A 113 5.18 3.97 -12.43
C GLN A 113 6.42 4.86 -12.17
N SER A 114 6.26 6.19 -12.21
CA SER A 114 7.38 7.09 -11.92
C SER A 114 7.73 7.13 -10.43
N SER A 115 8.90 6.61 -10.07
CA SER A 115 9.44 6.71 -8.70
C SER A 115 9.66 8.17 -8.28
N GLU A 116 10.01 9.07 -9.20
CA GLU A 116 10.19 10.50 -8.92
C GLU A 116 8.87 11.16 -8.48
N THR A 117 7.76 10.81 -9.13
CA THR A 117 6.45 11.37 -8.77
C THR A 117 6.04 10.95 -7.37
N PHE A 118 6.23 9.67 -7.02
CA PHE A 118 5.97 9.19 -5.66
C PHE A 118 6.91 9.81 -4.62
N LEU A 119 8.18 10.04 -4.97
CA LEU A 119 9.12 10.75 -4.09
C LEU A 119 8.59 12.14 -3.72
N TYR A 120 8.18 12.95 -4.71
CA TYR A 120 7.67 14.29 -4.45
C TYR A 120 6.34 14.28 -3.69
N LEU A 121 5.41 13.39 -4.03
CA LEU A 121 4.16 13.24 -3.27
C LEU A 121 4.44 12.90 -1.81
N ALA A 122 5.40 12.01 -1.55
CA ALA A 122 5.78 11.62 -0.20
C ALA A 122 6.48 12.74 0.58
N LEU A 123 7.37 13.49 -0.09
CA LEU A 123 7.99 14.69 0.48
C LEU A 123 6.94 15.73 0.86
N ILE A 124 5.99 16.01 -0.04
CA ILE A 124 4.89 16.95 0.18
C ILE A 124 4.02 16.50 1.36
N ALA A 125 3.65 15.21 1.42
CA ALA A 125 2.86 14.67 2.53
C ALA A 125 3.57 14.84 3.90
N ASN A 126 4.90 14.67 3.95
CA ASN A 126 5.68 14.95 5.15
C ASN A 126 5.63 16.44 5.54
N GLN A 127 5.66 17.36 4.57
CA GLN A 127 5.51 18.80 4.86
C GLN A 127 4.11 19.15 5.35
N GLN A 128 3.09 18.48 4.83
CA GLN A 128 1.70 18.64 5.24
C GLN A 128 1.35 17.90 6.56
N LYS A 129 2.35 17.38 7.29
CA LYS A 129 2.17 16.63 8.54
C LYS A 129 1.29 15.38 8.39
N GLN A 130 1.36 14.72 7.23
CA GLN A 130 0.69 13.45 6.94
C GLN A 130 1.71 12.30 6.81
N PRO A 131 2.36 11.90 7.91
CA PRO A 131 3.49 10.98 7.84
C PRO A 131 3.10 9.55 7.41
N ALA A 132 1.91 9.07 7.77
CA ALA A 132 1.43 7.77 7.30
C ALA A 132 1.26 7.73 5.77
N ASN A 133 0.75 8.82 5.20
CA ASN A 133 0.62 8.99 3.75
C ASN A 133 2.00 9.08 3.09
N ALA A 134 2.92 9.86 3.68
CA ALA A 134 4.29 9.98 3.20
C ALA A 134 5.01 8.63 3.15
N GLU A 135 4.88 7.82 4.20
CA GLU A 135 5.45 6.48 4.23
C GLU A 135 4.86 5.58 3.13
N SER A 136 3.54 5.53 2.99
CA SER A 136 2.87 4.72 1.97
C SER A 136 3.32 5.10 0.55
N LEU A 137 3.34 6.40 0.25
CA LEU A 137 3.78 6.93 -1.03
C LEU A 137 5.25 6.61 -1.30
N ALA A 138 6.13 6.78 -0.32
CA ALA A 138 7.54 6.46 -0.47
C ALA A 138 7.78 4.96 -0.69
N ARG A 139 7.04 4.09 0.00
CA ARG A 139 7.07 2.64 -0.22
C ARG A 139 6.61 2.27 -1.63
N ARG A 140 5.58 2.93 -2.15
CA ARG A 140 5.16 2.77 -3.55
C ARG A 140 6.22 3.28 -4.52
N GLY A 141 6.90 4.39 -4.22
CA GLY A 141 8.05 4.84 -5.01
C GLY A 141 9.18 3.82 -5.05
N LEU A 142 9.42 3.10 -3.94
CA LEU A 142 10.50 2.10 -3.85
C LEU A 142 10.30 0.93 -4.82
N SER A 143 9.05 0.51 -5.08
CA SER A 143 8.78 -0.57 -6.03
C SER A 143 9.16 -0.23 -7.48
N TYR A 144 9.27 1.07 -7.79
CA TYR A 144 9.64 1.55 -9.12
C TYR A 144 11.04 2.18 -9.18
N ALA A 145 11.74 2.27 -8.05
CA ALA A 145 13.06 2.89 -7.98
C ALA A 145 14.14 1.93 -8.51
N GLN A 146 14.77 2.31 -9.62
CA GLN A 146 15.81 1.49 -10.25
C GLN A 146 17.21 1.74 -9.67
N SER A 147 17.52 2.99 -9.27
CA SER A 147 18.84 3.36 -8.77
C SER A 147 18.92 3.36 -7.24
N ASN A 148 20.11 3.05 -6.70
CA ASN A 148 20.36 3.11 -5.25
C ASN A 148 20.19 4.53 -4.70
N ALA A 149 20.56 5.56 -5.47
CA ALA A 149 20.34 6.96 -5.11
C ALA A 149 18.85 7.28 -4.88
N MET A 150 17.97 6.86 -5.80
CA MET A 150 16.52 7.07 -5.67
C MET A 150 15.96 6.28 -4.48
N LYS A 151 16.37 5.01 -4.32
CA LYS A 151 15.98 4.20 -3.16
C LYS A 151 16.38 4.87 -1.84
N LYS A 152 17.59 5.43 -1.76
CA LYS A 152 18.09 6.14 -0.58
C LYS A 152 17.27 7.39 -0.26
N GLN A 153 16.87 8.15 -1.27
CA GLN A 153 15.98 9.30 -1.09
C GLN A 153 14.62 8.88 -0.53
N LEU A 154 13.99 7.85 -1.10
CA LEU A 154 12.71 7.34 -0.64
C LEU A 154 12.78 6.77 0.79
N TRP A 155 13.83 6.02 1.13
CA TRP A 155 14.04 5.58 2.51
C TRP A 155 14.27 6.73 3.49
N SER A 156 14.90 7.83 3.04
CA SER A 156 15.04 9.03 3.87
C SER A 156 13.68 9.68 4.16
N VAL A 157 12.74 9.64 3.20
CA VAL A 157 11.36 10.09 3.42
C VAL A 157 10.63 9.19 4.42
N ILE A 158 10.78 7.87 4.31
CA ILE A 158 10.23 6.90 5.26
C ILE A 158 10.81 7.09 6.66
N LEU A 159 12.12 7.36 6.76
CA LEU A 159 12.78 7.65 8.03
C LEU A 159 12.16 8.87 8.71
N LYS A 160 12.00 9.98 7.97
CA LYS A 160 11.35 11.19 8.47
C LYS A 160 9.90 10.94 8.89
N ALA A 161 9.15 10.20 8.09
CA ALA A 161 7.78 9.82 8.41
C ALA A 161 7.71 8.96 9.69
N GLY A 162 8.62 8.00 9.85
CA GLY A 162 8.73 7.16 11.04
C GLY A 162 9.09 7.97 12.30
N GLN A 163 10.00 8.93 12.17
CA GLN A 163 10.37 9.86 13.26
C GLN A 163 9.17 10.70 13.72
N ILE A 164 8.41 11.29 12.78
CA ILE A 164 7.21 12.07 13.11
C ILE A 164 6.15 11.20 13.79
N GLN A 165 6.00 9.95 13.34
CA GLN A 165 5.08 8.97 13.94
C GLN A 165 5.59 8.35 15.24
N LYS A 166 6.85 8.58 15.62
CA LYS A 166 7.55 7.88 16.71
C LYS A 166 7.53 6.34 16.55
N ASN A 167 7.49 5.86 15.31
CA ASN A 167 7.45 4.43 14.99
C ASN A 167 8.88 3.86 14.90
N GLN A 168 9.35 3.27 16.00
CA GLN A 168 10.72 2.74 16.10
C GLN A 168 11.03 1.67 15.06
N LYS A 169 10.05 0.81 14.73
CA LYS A 169 10.22 -0.24 13.71
C LYS A 169 10.51 0.38 12.34
N THR A 170 9.72 1.37 11.93
CA THR A 170 9.93 2.07 10.64
C THR A 170 11.26 2.81 10.62
N ILE A 171 11.63 3.48 11.73
CA ILE A 171 12.91 4.20 11.85
C ILE A 171 14.10 3.24 11.66
N GLN A 172 14.12 2.12 12.39
CA GLN A 172 15.19 1.13 12.30
C GLN A 172 15.26 0.51 10.89
N GLN A 173 14.11 0.14 10.32
CA GLN A 173 14.05 -0.39 8.96
C GLN A 173 14.66 0.58 7.94
N ALA A 174 14.28 1.86 8.01
CA ALA A 174 14.76 2.87 7.08
C ALA A 174 16.26 3.14 7.25
N GLN A 175 16.76 3.21 8.48
CA GLN A 175 18.20 3.38 8.75
C GLN A 175 19.03 2.23 8.20
N THR A 176 18.62 0.99 8.44
CA THR A 176 19.31 -0.20 7.92
C THR A 176 19.31 -0.21 6.40
N ALA A 177 18.17 0.10 5.78
CA ALA A 177 18.08 0.16 4.33
C ALA A 177 18.98 1.25 3.73
N ILE A 178 19.01 2.45 4.31
CA ILE A 178 19.90 3.54 3.86
C ILE A 178 21.37 3.13 3.93
N LYS A 179 21.78 2.46 5.02
CA LYS A 179 23.16 1.95 5.19
C LYS A 179 23.51 0.89 4.15
N SER A 180 22.56 0.02 3.79
CA SER A 180 22.78 -1.02 2.76
C SER A 180 22.87 -0.50 1.33
N LEU A 181 22.48 0.76 1.09
CA LEU A 181 22.46 1.41 -0.23
C LEU A 181 23.69 2.32 -0.44
N SER A 182 24.73 2.19 0.38
CA SER A 182 26.01 2.90 0.30
C SER A 182 26.82 2.52 -0.93
#